data_AF-C9QEA3-F1
#
_entry.id   AF-C9QEA3-F1
#
_cell.length_a   1.000
_cell.length_b   1.000
_cell.length_c   1.000
_cell.angle_alpha   90.00
_cell.angle_beta   90.00
_cell.angle_gamma   90.00
#
_symmetry.space_group_name_H-M   'P 1'
#
loop_
_entity.id
_entity.type
_entity.pdbx_description
1 polymer ?
#
loop_
_entity_poly.entity_id
_entity_poly.type
_entity_poly.pdbx_seq_one_letter_code
_entity_poly.pdbx_strand_id
1 'polypeptide(L)'
;MNNPIAKVAIKRAILSTINSLYALAMESADVISIRIEYSSKMKLMNIVVFSDTTTHHAHNLVLLDNEKALDDLLAVEDLIIERVAQLRDELEVVA
;
A
#
# COMPACT_ATOMS: atom_id res chain seq x y z
N MET A 1 14.37 -20.20 -7.90
CA MET A 1 15.52 -19.27 -7.87
C MET A 1 16.33 -19.48 -6.60
N ASN A 2 17.64 -19.78 -6.71
CA ASN A 2 18.55 -20.02 -5.57
C ASN A 2 19.65 -18.92 -5.47
N ASN A 3 19.32 -17.65 -5.72
CA ASN A 3 20.27 -16.54 -5.52
C ASN A 3 19.98 -15.82 -4.19
N PRO A 4 20.83 -15.98 -3.15
CA PRO A 4 20.63 -15.35 -1.85
C PRO A 4 20.59 -13.83 -1.91
N ILE A 5 21.36 -13.21 -2.82
CA ILE A 5 21.41 -11.74 -2.98
C ILE A 5 20.06 -11.23 -3.49
N ALA A 6 19.49 -11.89 -4.51
CA ALA A 6 18.18 -11.53 -5.04
C ALA A 6 17.09 -11.64 -3.96
N LYS A 7 17.14 -12.69 -3.12
CA LYS A 7 16.19 -12.86 -2.02
C LYS A 7 16.31 -11.75 -0.95
N VAL A 8 17.52 -11.31 -0.64
CA VAL A 8 17.74 -10.19 0.29
C VAL A 8 17.26 -8.86 -0.32
N ALA A 9 17.50 -8.64 -1.61
CA ALA A 9 17.03 -7.46 -2.32
C ALA A 9 15.49 -7.37 -2.32
N ILE A 10 14.80 -8.48 -2.63
CA ILE A 10 13.32 -8.54 -2.60
C ILE A 10 12.78 -8.23 -1.20
N LYS A 11 13.36 -8.82 -0.14
CA LYS A 11 12.95 -8.52 1.25
C LYS A 11 13.07 -7.03 1.58
N ARG A 12 14.15 -6.40 1.15
CA ARG A 12 14.39 -4.97 1.38
C ARG A 12 13.41 -4.11 0.60
N ALA A 13 13.15 -4.46 -0.65
CA ALA A 13 12.17 -3.77 -1.49
C ALA A 13 10.77 -3.85 -0.86
N ILE A 14 10.32 -5.06 -0.47
CA ILE A 14 9.05 -5.25 0.24
C ILE A 14 8.94 -4.37 1.49
N LEU A 15 9.98 -4.37 2.34
CA LEU A 15 9.97 -3.54 3.55
C LEU A 15 9.93 -2.04 3.22
N SER A 16 10.64 -1.62 2.17
CA SER A 16 10.63 -0.22 1.72
C SER A 16 9.24 0.19 1.23
N THR A 17 8.59 -0.63 0.40
CA THR A 17 7.24 -0.38 -0.11
C THR A 17 6.21 -0.34 1.01
N ILE A 18 6.33 -1.23 2.01
CA ILE A 18 5.48 -1.19 3.20
C ILE A 18 5.62 0.15 3.94
N ASN A 19 6.85 0.63 4.16
CA ASN A 19 7.09 1.90 4.82
C ASN A 19 6.53 3.07 4.01
N SER A 20 6.67 3.02 2.68
CA SER A 20 6.14 4.02 1.77
C SER A 20 4.60 4.08 1.82
N LEU A 21 3.92 2.93 1.86
CA LEU A 21 2.46 2.85 2.06
C LEU A 21 2.02 3.50 3.39
N TYR A 22 2.76 3.28 4.48
CA TYR A 22 2.46 3.95 5.76
C TYR A 22 2.67 5.47 5.67
N ALA A 23 3.74 5.92 5.01
CA ALA A 23 3.97 7.35 4.80
C ALA A 23 2.84 7.98 3.96
N LEU A 24 2.47 7.34 2.85
CA LEU A 24 1.39 7.78 1.98
C LEU A 24 0.05 7.88 2.75
N ALA A 25 -0.27 6.89 3.58
CA ALA A 25 -1.46 6.92 4.42
C ALA A 25 -1.49 8.09 5.41
N MET A 26 -0.33 8.47 5.95
CA MET A 26 -0.22 9.62 6.85
C MET A 26 -0.29 10.96 6.11
N GLU A 27 0.39 11.08 4.97
CA GLU A 27 0.49 12.31 4.18
C GLU A 27 -0.77 12.64 3.39
N SER A 28 -1.63 11.65 3.16
CA SER A 28 -2.91 11.81 2.44
C SER A 28 -4.13 11.84 3.36
N ALA A 29 -3.93 11.86 4.68
CA ALA A 29 -5.00 11.84 5.69
C ALA A 29 -5.96 13.03 5.60
N ASP A 30 -5.56 14.11 4.92
CA ASP A 30 -6.38 15.28 4.61
C ASP A 30 -7.44 15.01 3.53
N VAL A 31 -7.20 14.05 2.64
CA VAL A 31 -8.07 13.74 1.49
C VAL A 31 -8.65 12.33 1.50
N ILE A 32 -7.99 11.37 2.16
CA ILE A 32 -8.42 9.98 2.19
C ILE A 32 -8.03 9.31 3.50
N SER A 33 -8.88 8.41 4.00
CA SER A 33 -8.59 7.62 5.19
C SER A 33 -8.13 6.22 4.78
N ILE A 34 -6.89 5.87 5.16
CA ILE A 34 -6.28 4.58 4.86
C ILE A 34 -5.89 3.89 6.15
N ARG A 35 -6.29 2.63 6.31
CA ARG A 35 -5.88 1.76 7.42
C ARG A 35 -5.04 0.61 6.90
N ILE A 36 -3.87 0.44 7.48
CA ILE A 36 -2.95 -0.66 7.16
C ILE A 36 -2.82 -1.56 8.38
N GLU A 37 -3.20 -2.83 8.23
CA GLU A 37 -3.15 -3.86 9.26
C GLU A 37 -2.19 -4.97 8.83
N TYR A 38 -1.22 -5.29 9.68
CA TYR A 38 -0.27 -6.38 9.45
C TYR A 38 -0.47 -7.52 10.45
N SER A 39 -0.58 -8.74 9.94
CA SER A 39 -0.58 -9.98 10.71
C SER A 39 0.70 -10.75 10.48
N SER A 40 1.58 -10.75 11.47
CA SER A 40 2.82 -11.54 11.44
C SER A 40 2.56 -13.05 11.42
N LYS A 41 1.50 -13.50 12.10
CA LYS A 41 1.09 -14.91 12.14
C LYS A 41 0.64 -15.42 10.77
N MET A 42 -0.15 -14.62 10.06
CA MET A 42 -0.70 -14.97 8.75
C MET A 42 0.22 -14.53 7.59
N LYS A 43 1.27 -13.73 7.89
CA LYS A 43 2.07 -13.00 6.91
C LYS A 43 1.18 -12.26 5.91
N LEU A 44 0.20 -11.54 6.44
CA LEU A 44 -0.81 -10.86 5.64
C LEU A 44 -0.79 -9.38 5.97
N MET A 45 -0.94 -8.56 4.94
CA MET A 45 -1.15 -7.13 5.03
C MET A 45 -2.50 -6.80 4.42
N ASN A 46 -3.34 -6.14 5.20
CA ASN A 46 -4.63 -5.64 4.76
C ASN A 46 -4.55 -4.12 4.68
N ILE A 47 -4.90 -3.56 3.53
CA ILE A 47 -4.90 -2.13 3.27
C ILE A 47 -6.34 -1.75 2.92
N VAL A 48 -6.97 -1.01 3.81
CA VAL A 48 -8.37 -0.61 3.69
C VAL A 48 -8.44 0.88 3.44
N VAL A 49 -9.07 1.25 2.34
CA VAL A 49 -9.32 2.62 1.92
C VAL A 49 -10.78 2.96 2.20
N PHE A 50 -11.00 4.03 2.97
CA PHE A 50 -12.33 4.50 3.35
C PHE A 50 -12.72 5.74 2.53
N SER A 51 -13.99 5.81 2.13
CA SER A 51 -14.63 7.03 1.62
C SER A 51 -15.68 7.46 2.62
N ASP A 52 -15.58 8.69 3.14
CA ASP A 52 -16.44 9.25 4.18
C ASP A 52 -16.56 8.37 5.43
N THR A 53 -17.56 7.48 5.44
CA THR A 53 -17.90 6.59 6.57
C THR A 53 -18.00 5.11 6.17
N THR A 54 -17.72 4.75 4.91
CA THR A 54 -17.84 3.38 4.40
C THR A 54 -16.51 2.88 3.83
N THR A 55 -16.31 1.55 3.91
CA THR A 55 -15.18 0.91 3.25
C THR A 55 -15.36 1.04 1.74
N HIS A 56 -14.45 1.75 1.09
CA HIS A 56 -14.47 1.93 -0.36
C HIS A 56 -13.79 0.74 -1.04
N HIS A 57 -12.57 0.42 -0.62
CA HIS A 57 -11.78 -0.70 -1.14
C HIS A 57 -10.93 -1.36 -0.04
N ALA A 58 -10.65 -2.66 -0.22
CA ALA A 58 -9.78 -3.42 0.67
C ALA A 58 -8.84 -4.31 -0.16
N HIS A 59 -7.54 -4.16 0.06
CA HIS A 59 -6.50 -4.97 -0.55
C HIS A 59 -5.92 -5.93 0.48
N ASN A 60 -6.02 -7.24 0.23
CA ASN A 60 -5.45 -8.27 1.09
C ASN A 60 -4.24 -8.89 0.39
N LEU A 61 -3.06 -8.61 0.92
CA LEU A 61 -1.77 -9.01 0.35
C LEU A 61 -1.10 -10.06 1.23
N VAL A 62 -0.72 -11.18 0.62
CA VAL A 62 0.11 -12.18 1.30
C VAL A 62 1.58 -11.76 1.15
N LEU A 63 2.20 -11.38 2.25
CA LEU A 63 3.59 -10.92 2.32
C LEU A 63 4.55 -12.11 2.35
N LEU A 64 4.81 -12.65 1.17
CA LEU A 64 5.89 -13.61 0.94
C LEU A 64 7.16 -12.88 0.51
N ASP A 65 8.33 -13.36 0.92
CA ASP A 65 9.61 -12.79 0.48
C ASP A 65 9.96 -13.22 -0.97
N ASN A 66 9.05 -12.93 -1.91
CA ASN A 66 9.16 -13.29 -3.31
C ASN A 66 8.77 -12.12 -4.22
N GLU A 67 9.12 -12.25 -5.50
CA GLU A 67 8.93 -11.20 -6.51
C GLU A 67 7.45 -10.87 -6.70
N LYS A 68 6.58 -11.88 -6.75
CA LYS A 68 5.13 -11.68 -6.89
C LYS A 68 4.52 -10.82 -5.78
N ALA A 69 4.95 -11.02 -4.53
CA ALA A 69 4.46 -10.23 -3.41
C ALA A 69 4.97 -8.78 -3.45
N LEU A 70 6.18 -8.57 -3.99
CA LEU A 70 6.68 -7.22 -4.26
C LEU A 70 5.85 -6.56 -5.36
N ASP A 71 5.59 -7.25 -6.46
CA ASP A 71 4.77 -6.73 -7.56
C ASP A 71 3.36 -6.37 -7.09
N ASP A 72 2.74 -7.22 -6.27
CA ASP A 72 1.41 -6.97 -5.72
C ASP A 72 1.39 -5.77 -4.77
N LEU A 73 2.46 -5.58 -3.98
CA LEU A 73 2.61 -4.42 -3.10
C LEU A 73 2.77 -3.13 -3.90
N LEU A 74 3.64 -3.12 -4.91
CA LEU A 74 3.87 -1.96 -5.77
C LEU A 74 2.60 -1.57 -6.52
N ALA A 75 1.86 -2.54 -7.06
CA ALA A 75 0.60 -2.27 -7.74
C ALA A 75 -0.45 -1.63 -6.82
N VAL A 76 -0.52 -2.04 -5.55
CA VAL A 76 -1.43 -1.40 -4.58
C VAL A 76 -0.95 0.00 -4.20
N GLU A 77 0.35 0.20 -4.05
CA GLU A 77 0.94 1.53 -3.81
C GLU A 77 0.60 2.49 -4.96
N ASP A 78 0.83 2.09 -6.21
CA ASP A 78 0.53 2.91 -7.39
C ASP A 78 -0.96 3.30 -7.45
N LEU A 79 -1.86 2.34 -7.21
CA LEU A 79 -3.30 2.61 -7.18
C LEU A 79 -3.70 3.63 -6.10
N ILE A 80 -3.07 3.58 -4.93
CA ILE A 80 -3.34 4.54 -3.85
C ILE A 80 -2.80 5.91 -4.23
N ILE A 81 -1.58 5.99 -4.80
CA ILE A 81 -0.99 7.24 -5.26
C ILE A 81 -1.90 7.91 -6.29
N GLU A 82 -2.34 7.16 -7.31
CA GLU A 82 -3.26 7.66 -8.33
C GLU A 82 -4.57 8.17 -7.72
N ARG A 83 -5.14 7.43 -6.76
CA ARG A 83 -6.39 7.85 -6.12
C ARG A 83 -6.22 9.11 -5.27
N VAL A 84 -5.12 9.24 -4.53
CA VAL A 84 -4.80 10.43 -3.75
C VAL A 84 -4.63 11.64 -4.67
N ALA A 85 -3.93 11.48 -5.80
CA ALA A 85 -3.76 12.55 -6.78
C ALA A 85 -5.11 13.03 -7.33
N GLN A 86 -5.97 12.09 -7.76
CA GLN A 86 -7.32 12.41 -8.25
C GLN A 86 -8.15 13.19 -7.22
N LEU A 87 -8.14 12.75 -5.96
CA LEU A 87 -8.90 13.43 -4.90
C LEU A 87 -8.39 14.84 -4.62
N ARG A 88 -7.07 15.07 -4.71
CA ARG A 88 -6.49 16.41 -4.59
C ARG A 88 -6.89 17.31 -5.74
N ASP A 89 -6.81 16.81 -6.97
CA ASP A 89 -7.26 17.55 -8.16
C ASP A 89 -8.76 17.90 -8.07
N GLU A 90 -9.60 16.97 -7.61
CA GLU A 90 -11.04 17.19 -7.38
C GLU A 90 -11.29 18.30 -6.33
N LEU A 91 -10.49 18.37 -5.26
CA LEU A 91 -10.62 19.40 -4.23
C LEU A 91 -10.16 20.79 -4.71
N GLU A 92 -9.09 20.86 -5.51
CA GLU A 92 -8.61 22.13 -6.07
C GLU A 92 -9.61 22.75 -7.06
N VAL A 93 -10.39 21.94 -7.78
CA VAL A 93 -11.44 22.43 -8.69
C VAL A 93 -12.64 23.02 -7.95
N VAL A 94 -12.88 22.58 -6.71
CA VAL A 94 -14.04 22.98 -5.89
C VAL A 94 -13.70 24.14 -4.93
N ALA A 95 -12.41 24.40 -4.69
CA ALA A 95 -11.90 25.48 -3.83
C ALA A 95 -11.90 26.86 -4.52
#